data_AF-A0A959KIR9-F1
#
_entry.id   AF-A0A959KIR9-F1
#
_cell.length_a   1.000
_cell.length_b   1.000
_cell.length_c   1.000
_cell.angle_alpha   90.00
_cell.angle_beta   90.00
_cell.angle_gamma   90.00
#
_symmetry.space_group_name_H-M   'P 1'
#
loop_
_entity.id
_entity.type
_entity.pdbx_description
1 polymer ?
#
loop_
_entity_poly.entity_id
_entity_poly.type
_entity_poly.pdbx_seq_one_letter_code
_entity_poly.pdbx_strand_id
1 'polypeptide(L)' 'MDELKLTLTIDETNLILEGLGNLPFVRVHQLVAKIQQQASSQLGTVNTPIAPGQTIQTNDDDQ' A
#
# COMPACT_ATOMS: atom_id res chain seq x y z
N MET A 1 -25.00 -6.19 -2.43
CA MET A 1 -24.23 -4.96 -2.19
C MET A 1 -23.20 -4.92 -3.29
N ASP A 2 -23.32 -3.95 -4.19
CA ASP A 2 -22.42 -3.79 -5.32
C ASP A 2 -21.06 -3.26 -4.86
N GLU A 3 -19.98 -3.83 -5.42
CA GLU A 3 -18.61 -3.40 -5.16
C GLU A 3 -18.15 -2.47 -6.29
N LEU A 4 -17.59 -1.32 -5.93
CA LEU A 4 -17.05 -0.35 -6.87
C LEU A 4 -15.54 -0.17 -6.61
N LYS A 5 -14.73 -0.40 -7.65
CA LYS A 5 -13.29 -0.11 -7.63
C LYS A 5 -13.05 1.31 -8.15
N LEU A 6 -12.40 2.14 -7.35
CA LEU A 6 -11.97 3.47 -7.73
C LEU A 6 -10.46 3.49 -7.91
N THR A 7 -9.99 4.07 -9.01
CA THR A 7 -8.57 4.41 -9.19
C THR A 7 -8.41 5.87 -8.79
N LEU A 8 -7.66 6.12 -7.72
CA LEU A 8 -7.46 7.44 -7.14
C LEU A 8 -5.96 7.66 -6.92
N THR A 9 -5.53 8.92 -7.01
CA THR A 9 -4.21 9.34 -6.58
C THR A 9 -4.12 9.39 -5.05
N ILE A 10 -2.89 9.50 -4.54
CA ILE A 10 -2.65 9.66 -3.10
C ILE A 10 -3.30 10.94 -2.58
N ASP A 11 -3.21 12.04 -3.32
CA ASP A 11 -3.81 13.33 -2.92
C ASP A 11 -5.34 13.27 -2.86
N GLU A 12 -5.99 12.65 -3.86
CA GLU A 12 -7.44 12.43 -3.85
C GLU A 12 -7.87 11.51 -2.70
N THR A 13 -7.06 10.49 -2.39
CA THR A 13 -7.31 9.59 -1.26
C THR A 13 -7.21 10.35 0.07
N ASN A 14 -6.21 11.21 0.23
CA ASN A 14 -6.04 12.05 1.41
C ASN A 14 -7.22 13.02 1.60
N LEU A 15 -7.69 13.65 0.53
CA LEU A 15 -8.86 14.53 0.57
C LEU A 15 -10.12 13.79 1.04
N ILE A 16 -10.33 12.56 0.55
CA ILE A 16 -11.45 11.72 1.01
C ILE A 16 -11.29 11.37 2.49
N LEU A 17 -10.10 10.96 2.93
CA LEU A 17 -9.83 10.64 4.33
C LEU A 17 -10.04 11.85 5.26
N GLU A 18 -9.65 13.05 4.81
CA GLU A 18 -9.91 14.30 5.53
C GLU A 18 -11.42 14.59 5.63
N GLY A 19 -12.17 14.41 4.53
CA GLY A 19 -13.62 14.51 4.53
C GLY A 19 -14.30 13.50 5.47
N LEU A 20 -13.79 12.25 5.53
CA LEU A 20 -14.26 11.23 6.46
C LEU A 20 -13.92 11.57 7.91
N GLY A 21 -12.79 12.24 8.16
CA GLY A 21 -12.39 12.73 9.49
C GLY A 21 -13.36 13.74 10.10
N ASN A 22 -14.14 14.45 9.27
CA ASN A 22 -15.19 15.37 9.71
C ASN A 22 -16.51 14.68 10.09
N LEU A 23 -16.62 13.36 9.90
CA LEU A 23 -17.80 12.57 10.25
C LEU A 23 -17.62 11.85 11.61
N PRO A 24 -18.71 11.43 12.27
CA PRO A 24 -18.62 10.66 13.51
C PRO A 24 -17.82 9.37 13.31
N PHE A 25 -16.84 9.12 14.18
CA PHE A 25 -15.93 7.97 14.10
C PHE A 25 -16.65 6.61 13.92
N VAL A 26 -17.77 6.41 14.62
CA VAL A 26 -18.62 5.20 14.53
C VAL A 26 -19.09 4.87 13.11
N ARG A 27 -19.19 5.88 12.22
CA ARG A 27 -19.60 5.68 10.83
C ARG A 27 -18.42 5.44 9.89
N VAL A 28 -17.25 5.99 10.21
CA VAL A 28 -16.12 6.03 9.27
C VAL A 28 -15.02 5.02 9.57
N HIS A 29 -14.90 4.50 10.80
CA HIS A 29 -13.79 3.61 11.17
C HIS A 29 -13.68 2.37 10.27
N GLN A 30 -14.83 1.78 9.88
CA GLN A 30 -14.86 0.61 8.99
C GLN A 30 -14.47 0.97 7.56
N LEU A 31 -14.87 2.16 7.09
CA LEU A 31 -14.55 2.63 5.75
C LEU A 31 -13.06 2.97 5.63
N VAL A 32 -12.52 3.68 6.63
CA VAL A 32 -11.09 4.03 6.71
C VAL A 32 -10.23 2.76 6.77
N ALA A 33 -10.61 1.78 7.60
CA ALA A 33 -9.90 0.49 7.67
C ALA A 33 -9.88 -0.23 6.30
N LYS A 34 -11.01 -0.26 5.58
CA LYS A 34 -11.07 -0.85 4.23
C LYS A 34 -10.19 -0.12 3.23
N ILE A 35 -10.15 1.21 3.26
CA ILE A 35 -9.28 2.02 2.39
C ILE A 35 -7.81 1.73 2.70
N GLN A 36 -7.45 1.69 3.99
CA GLN A 36 -6.09 1.37 4.43
C GLN A 36 -5.63 -0.01 3.94
N GLN A 37 -6.49 -1.03 4.07
CA GLN A 37 -6.19 -2.39 3.59
C GLN A 37 -5.94 -2.44 2.07
N GLN A 38 -6.74 -1.71 1.29
CA GLN A 38 -6.59 -1.62 -0.16
C GLN A 38 -5.31 -0.85 -0.55
N ALA A 39 -4.96 0.20 0.19
CA ALA A 39 -3.73 0.96 -0.02
C ALA A 39 -2.49 0.13 0.32
N SER A 40 -2.47 -0.56 1.46
CA SER A 40 -1.36 -1.44 1.87
C SER A 40 -1.10 -2.57 0.86
N SER A 41 -2.16 -3.11 0.25
CA SER A 41 -2.03 -4.14 -0.79
C SER A 41 -1.40 -3.61 -2.09
N GLN A 42 -1.56 -2.31 -2.37
CA GLN A 42 -0.99 -1.66 -3.55
C GLN A 42 0.42 -1.09 -3.30
N LEU A 43 0.70 -0.67 -2.06
CA LEU A 43 2.02 -0.13 -1.67
C LEU A 43 3.04 -1.22 -1.33
N GLY A 44 2.59 -2.46 -1.13
CA GLY A 44 3.38 -3.62 -0.70
C GLY A 44 4.14 -4.39 -1.79
N THR A 45 4.29 -3.88 -3.01
CA THR A 45 5.06 -4.56 -4.07
C THR A 45 6.21 -3.72 -4.61
N VAL A 46 7.09 -3.23 -3.73
CA VAL A 46 8.51 -3.06 -4.09
C VAL A 46 9.21 -4.37 -3.76
N ASN A 47 8.80 -5.46 -4.43
CA ASN A 47 9.61 -6.66 -4.49
C ASN A 47 10.52 -6.47 -5.71
N THR A 48 11.67 -5.84 -5.50
CA THR A 48 12.78 -5.89 -6.45
C THR A 48 13.00 -7.36 -6.78
N PRO A 49 12.80 -7.81 -8.04
CA PRO A 49 13.14 -9.17 -8.39
C PRO A 49 14.66 -9.26 -8.22
N ILE A 50 15.13 -10.00 -7.21
CA ILE A 50 16.48 -10.56 -7.28
C ILE A 50 16.48 -11.45 -8.52
N ALA A 51 17.09 -10.97 -9.60
CA ALA A 51 17.21 -11.73 -10.82
C ALA A 51 17.98 -13.02 -10.50
N PRO A 52 17.51 -14.21 -10.95
CA PRO A 52 18.23 -15.46 -10.76
C PRO A 52 19.56 -15.37 -11.52
N GLY A 53 20.66 -15.20 -10.78
CA GLY A 53 22.00 -15.04 -11.35
C GLY A 53 22.93 -14.11 -10.59
N GLN A 54 22.47 -13.41 -9.54
CA GLN A 54 23.37 -12.66 -8.67
C GLN A 54 24.08 -13.63 -7.71
N THR A 55 25.16 -14.25 -8.20
CA THR A 55 26.13 -14.97 -7.38
C THR A 55 26.56 -14.00 -6.28
N ILE A 56 26.32 -14.37 -5.02
CA ILE A 56 26.97 -13.71 -3.89
C ILE A 56 28.46 -14.00 -4.11
N GLN A 57 29.19 -13.05 -4.69
CA GLN A 57 30.65 -13.08 -4.71
C GLN A 57 31.06 -12.90 -3.26
N THR A 58 31.14 -14.00 -2.51
CA THR A 58 31.96 -14.02 -1.30
C THR A 58 33.34 -13.64 -1.81
N ASN A 59 33.80 -12.44 -1.43
CA ASN A 59 35.20 -12.10 -1.57
C ASN A 59 35.94 -13.05 -0.60
N ASP A 60 36.17 -14.27 -1.08
CA ASP A 60 37.27 -15.12 -0.66
C ASP A 60 38.51 -14.44 -1.24
N ASP A 61 38.92 -13.35 -0.60
CA ASP A 61 40.23 -12.75 -0.78
C ASP A 61 41.22 -13.74 -0.15
N ASP A 62 41.61 -14.67 -1.01
CA ASP A 62 42.87 -15.39 -1.12
C ASP A 62 43.97 -14.99 -0.11
N GLN A 63 44.39 -16.01 0.68
CA GLN A 63 45.70 -16.22 1.31
C GLN A 63 46.16 -15.37 2.51
#